data_AF-A0A2M9WLQ4-F1
#
_entry.id   AF-A0A2M9WLQ4-F1
#
_cell.length_a   1.000
_cell.length_b   1.000
_cell.length_c   1.000
_cell.angle_alpha   90.00
_cell.angle_beta   90.00
_cell.angle_gamma   90.00
#
_symmetry.space_group_name_H-M   'P 1'
#
loop_
_entity.id
_entity.type
_entity.pdbx_description
1 polymer ?
#
loop_
_entity_poly.entity_id
_entity_poly.type
_entity_poly.pdbx_seq_one_letter_code
_entity_poly.pdbx_strand_id
1 'polypeptide(L)'
;MDQTHRIDEIAFDKTGTLIIGRPEVSAIEVLNGPKDEIIKLAAQIERQSNHPLAQAIAKLNKQKPDSIKVETVKGKGIIATLNNQKYYLGNQKLIVENTRANAKLCETIDHLSQLGNSIVTFANEDQSQLAVFGIKVPI
;
A
#
# COMPACT_ATOMS: atom_id res chain seq x y z
N MET A 1 -23.12 -2.77 -22.72
CA MET A 1 -22.07 -3.78 -22.48
C MET A 1 -20.77 -3.02 -22.28
N ASP A 2 -20.54 -2.70 -21.02
CA ASP A 2 -19.56 -1.77 -20.50
C ASP A 2 -18.14 -2.28 -20.72
N GLN A 3 -17.40 -1.67 -21.65
CA GLN A 3 -15.97 -1.92 -21.80
C GLN A 3 -15.21 -1.08 -20.77
N THR A 4 -14.70 -1.77 -19.77
CA THR A 4 -13.86 -1.20 -18.71
C THR A 4 -12.54 -0.70 -19.25
N HIS A 5 -12.28 0.59 -19.06
CA HIS A 5 -11.00 1.27 -19.26
C HIS A 5 -9.81 0.47 -18.67
N ARG A 6 -8.95 -0.06 -19.55
CA ARG A 6 -7.57 -0.39 -19.21
C ARG A 6 -6.76 0.88 -19.33
N ILE A 7 -6.34 1.44 -18.20
CA ILE A 7 -5.32 2.48 -18.18
C ILE A 7 -3.99 1.77 -18.00
N ASP A 8 -3.43 1.30 -19.12
CA ASP A 8 -1.99 1.09 -19.26
C ASP A 8 -1.41 2.48 -19.58
N GLU A 9 -1.12 3.29 -18.55
CA GLU A 9 -0.32 4.52 -18.74
C GLU A 9 1.13 4.11 -18.96
N ILE A 10 1.43 3.66 -20.19
CA ILE A 10 2.79 3.56 -20.70
C ILE A 10 3.11 4.93 -21.30
N ALA A 11 3.72 5.81 -20.50
CA ALA A 11 4.32 7.04 -21.00
C ALA A 11 5.58 6.68 -21.81
N PHE A 12 5.50 6.77 -23.14
CA PHE A 12 6.65 6.70 -24.02
C PHE A 12 7.34 8.08 -24.09
N ASP A 13 8.59 8.18 -23.60
CA ASP A 13 9.46 9.34 -23.86
C ASP A 13 10.53 9.03 -24.92
N LYS A 14 10.83 10.02 -25.75
CA LYS A 14 11.49 9.98 -27.07
C LYS A 14 13.01 9.76 -27.06
N THR A 15 13.63 9.31 -25.98
CA THR A 15 15.09 9.41 -25.79
C THR A 15 15.89 8.11 -25.74
N GLY A 16 15.29 6.95 -26.04
CA GLY A 16 16.06 5.74 -26.37
C GLY A 16 16.80 5.06 -25.21
N THR A 17 16.37 5.25 -23.96
CA THR A 17 16.77 4.39 -22.83
C THR A 17 15.51 3.94 -22.09
N LEU A 18 15.20 2.64 -22.13
CA LEU A 18 14.08 2.06 -21.40
C LEU A 18 14.52 1.82 -19.95
N ILE A 19 14.57 2.87 -19.13
CA ILE A 19 14.72 2.70 -17.68
C ILE A 19 13.36 2.24 -17.16
N ILE A 20 13.15 0.92 -17.12
CA ILE A 20 11.97 0.36 -16.46
C ILE A 20 12.23 0.47 -14.95
N GLY A 21 12.00 1.66 -14.38
CA GLY A 21 11.97 1.83 -12.94
C GLY A 21 10.90 0.90 -12.35
N ARG A 22 11.30 0.00 -11.46
CA ARG A 22 10.33 -0.81 -10.71
C ARG A 22 9.94 -0.01 -9.47
N PRO A 23 8.65 0.05 -9.08
CA PRO A 23 8.28 0.72 -7.85
C PRO A 23 9.05 0.19 -6.65
N GLU A 24 9.57 1.10 -5.82
CA GLU A 24 10.30 0.83 -4.59
C GLU A 24 9.75 1.67 -3.44
N VAL A 25 9.75 1.10 -2.25
CA VAL A 25 9.33 1.80 -1.03
C VAL A 25 10.41 2.82 -0.68
N SER A 26 10.06 4.10 -0.75
CA SER A 26 10.93 5.25 -0.46
C SER A 26 10.80 5.73 0.97
N ALA A 27 9.65 5.53 1.61
CA ALA A 27 9.37 5.96 2.98
C ALA A 27 8.42 5.00 3.70
N ILE A 28 8.61 4.85 5.01
CA ILE A 28 7.70 4.09 5.89
C ILE A 28 7.52 4.91 7.18
N GLU A 29 6.39 5.60 7.28
CA GLU A 29 6.01 6.42 8.43
C GLU A 29 5.09 5.62 9.35
N VAL A 30 5.61 5.16 10.49
CA VAL A 30 4.83 4.41 11.48
C VAL A 30 4.22 5.38 12.48
N LEU A 31 2.89 5.44 12.51
CA LEU A 31 2.13 6.32 13.40
C LEU A 31 1.77 5.64 14.71
N ASN A 32 1.61 4.31 14.69
CA ASN A 32 1.36 3.52 15.88
C ASN A 32 1.80 2.06 15.67
N GLY A 33 2.22 1.40 16.75
CA GLY A 33 2.58 -0.01 16.78
C GLY A 33 4.03 -0.33 16.38
N PRO A 34 4.43 -1.62 16.50
CA PRO A 34 5.79 -2.06 16.20
C PRO A 34 6.05 -2.10 14.69
N LYS A 35 7.09 -1.37 14.25
CA LYS A 35 7.47 -1.23 12.83
C LYS A 35 7.72 -2.56 12.13
N ASP A 36 8.49 -3.46 12.73
CA ASP A 36 8.86 -4.75 12.12
C ASP A 36 7.63 -5.65 11.89
N GLU A 37 6.70 -5.67 12.85
CA GLU A 37 5.45 -6.42 12.72
C GLU A 37 4.55 -5.83 11.63
N ILE A 38 4.45 -4.50 11.53
CA ILE A 38 3.69 -3.83 10.47
C ILE A 38 4.28 -4.17 9.11
N ILE A 39 5.61 -4.06 8.94
CA ILE A 39 6.27 -4.40 7.68
C ILE A 39 6.04 -5.87 7.32
N LYS A 40 6.14 -6.77 8.30
CA LYS A 40 5.86 -8.19 8.13
C LYS A 40 4.42 -8.42 7.65
N LEU A 41 3.42 -7.88 8.35
CA LEU A 41 2.01 -8.05 8.00
C LEU A 41 1.69 -7.42 6.64
N ALA A 42 2.13 -6.18 6.40
CA ALA A 42 1.94 -5.49 5.13
C ALA A 42 2.51 -6.29 3.95
N ALA A 43 3.74 -6.77 4.07
CA ALA A 43 4.38 -7.57 3.03
C ALA A 43 3.67 -8.91 2.81
N GLN A 44 3.16 -9.56 3.86
CA GLN A 44 2.39 -10.80 3.73
C GLN A 44 1.05 -10.59 3.00
N ILE A 45 0.36 -9.49 3.29
CA ILE A 45 -0.91 -9.14 2.66
C ILE A 45 -0.70 -8.77 1.19
N GLU A 46 0.28 -7.91 0.90
CA GLU A 46 0.53 -7.42 -0.47
C GLU A 46 1.05 -8.50 -1.42
N ARG A 47 1.59 -9.62 -0.91
CA ARG A 47 1.92 -10.79 -1.74
C ARG A 47 0.72 -11.39 -2.47
N GLN A 48 -0.50 -11.14 -1.98
CA GLN A 48 -1.72 -11.60 -2.62
C GLN A 48 -2.17 -10.70 -3.78
N SER A 49 -1.48 -9.58 -4.01
CA SER A 49 -1.79 -8.61 -5.07
C SER A 49 -0.72 -8.56 -6.14
N ASN A 50 -1.16 -8.56 -7.40
CA ASN A 50 -0.28 -8.44 -8.56
C ASN A 50 0.04 -6.97 -8.90
N HIS A 51 -0.42 -6.01 -8.10
CA HIS A 51 -0.20 -4.59 -8.37
C HIS A 51 1.29 -4.21 -8.20
N PRO A 52 1.91 -3.42 -9.09
CA PRO A 52 3.32 -3.06 -8.96
C PRO A 52 3.70 -2.41 -7.62
N LEU A 53 2.82 -1.58 -7.05
CA LEU A 53 2.99 -0.98 -5.72
C LEU A 53 2.96 -2.04 -4.60
N ALA A 54 2.04 -3.01 -4.69
CA ALA A 54 1.95 -4.14 -3.76
C ALA A 54 3.26 -4.92 -3.75
N GLN A 55 3.80 -5.20 -4.94
CA GLN A 55 5.06 -5.91 -5.11
C GLN A 55 6.26 -5.16 -4.50
N ALA A 56 6.22 -3.82 -4.41
CA ALA A 56 7.24 -3.05 -3.71
C ALA A 56 7.22 -3.34 -2.19
N ILE A 57 6.02 -3.35 -1.58
CA ILE A 57 5.84 -3.63 -0.15
C ILE A 57 6.11 -5.11 0.16
N ALA A 58 5.65 -6.02 -0.70
CA ALA A 58 5.85 -7.47 -0.58
C ALA A 58 7.34 -7.88 -0.51
N LYS A 59 8.24 -7.07 -1.10
CA LYS A 59 9.69 -7.30 -1.06
C LYS A 59 10.32 -6.95 0.29
N LEU A 60 9.68 -6.12 1.11
CA LEU A 60 10.20 -5.70 2.41
C LEU A 60 10.33 -6.88 3.39
N ASN A 61 9.54 -7.95 3.22
CA ASN A 61 9.66 -9.15 4.02
C ASN A 61 9.56 -10.42 3.16
N LYS A 62 10.50 -11.36 3.38
CA LYS A 62 10.57 -12.62 2.64
C LYS A 62 9.79 -13.78 3.27
N GLN A 63 9.31 -13.63 4.51
CA GLN A 63 8.62 -14.68 5.25
C GLN A 63 7.37 -15.19 4.54
N LYS A 64 7.09 -16.48 4.65
CA LYS A 64 5.85 -17.06 4.11
C LYS A 64 4.65 -16.42 4.82
N PRO A 65 3.57 -16.08 4.08
CA PRO A 65 2.37 -15.58 4.72
C PRO A 65 1.77 -16.65 5.61
N ASP A 66 1.26 -16.24 6.76
CA ASP A 66 0.33 -17.05 7.54
C ASP A 66 -0.97 -17.27 6.73
N SER A 67 -1.88 -18.11 7.22
CA SER A 67 -3.20 -18.29 6.61
C SER A 67 -4.00 -16.99 6.70
N ILE A 68 -3.88 -16.14 5.68
CA ILE A 68 -4.55 -14.84 5.56
C ILE A 68 -5.69 -14.98 4.54
N LYS A 69 -6.88 -14.53 4.90
CA LYS A 69 -7.97 -14.32 3.94
C LYS A 69 -7.89 -12.90 3.42
N VAL A 70 -7.91 -12.70 2.11
CA VAL A 70 -7.86 -11.36 1.50
C VAL A 70 -9.08 -11.11 0.62
N GLU A 71 -9.53 -9.86 0.59
CA GLU A 71 -10.57 -9.34 -0.27
C GLU A 71 -10.07 -8.07 -0.95
N THR A 72 -10.12 -8.04 -2.28
CA THR A 72 -9.71 -6.86 -3.06
C THR A 72 -10.87 -5.88 -3.18
N VAL A 73 -10.67 -4.66 -2.70
CA VAL A 73 -11.60 -3.55 -2.85
C VAL A 73 -11.17 -2.69 -4.04
N LYS A 74 -11.88 -2.84 -5.16
CA LYS A 74 -11.53 -2.21 -6.44
C LYS A 74 -11.34 -0.69 -6.29
N GLY A 75 -10.18 -0.20 -6.75
CA GLY A 75 -9.81 1.22 -6.70
C GLY A 75 -9.47 1.75 -5.31
N LYS A 76 -9.41 0.89 -4.29
CA LYS A 76 -9.12 1.28 -2.90
C LYS A 76 -7.94 0.52 -2.31
N GLY A 77 -7.92 -0.81 -2.43
CA GLY A 77 -6.86 -1.64 -1.85
C GLY A 77 -7.34 -3.05 -1.50
N ILE A 78 -6.85 -3.59 -0.39
CA ILE A 78 -7.09 -4.94 0.11
C ILE A 78 -7.53 -4.89 1.57
N ILE A 79 -8.52 -5.69 1.89
CA ILE A 79 -8.88 -6.03 3.28
C ILE A 79 -8.36 -7.44 3.55
N ALA A 80 -7.63 -7.61 4.64
CA ALA A 80 -7.08 -8.89 5.05
C ALA A 80 -7.60 -9.27 6.44
N THR A 81 -7.87 -10.56 6.63
CA THR A 81 -8.24 -11.13 7.92
C THR A 81 -7.21 -12.17 8.32
N LEU A 82 -6.54 -11.94 9.44
CA LEU A 82 -5.56 -12.84 10.05
C LEU A 82 -5.90 -13.00 11.52
N ASN A 83 -6.02 -14.24 12.01
CA ASN A 83 -6.36 -14.54 13.41
C ASN A 83 -7.61 -13.79 13.91
N ASN A 84 -8.65 -13.72 13.08
CA ASN A 84 -9.90 -12.96 13.33
C ASN A 84 -9.74 -11.43 13.46
N GLN A 85 -8.56 -10.88 13.21
CA GLN A 85 -8.32 -9.44 13.18
C GLN A 85 -8.28 -8.95 11.73
N LYS A 86 -8.94 -7.83 11.45
CA LYS A 86 -8.90 -7.18 10.13
C LYS A 86 -7.75 -6.20 10.02
N TYR A 87 -7.19 -6.17 8.82
CA TYR A 87 -6.16 -5.26 8.37
C TYR A 87 -6.57 -4.66 7.04
N TYR A 88 -6.21 -3.40 6.83
CA TYR A 88 -6.54 -2.62 5.66
C TYR A 88 -5.25 -2.13 5.03
N LEU A 89 -5.03 -2.46 3.76
CA LEU A 89 -3.94 -1.90 2.97
C LEU A 89 -4.49 -1.22 1.73
N GLY A 90 -4.26 0.08 1.58
CA GLY A 90 -4.78 0.81 0.43
C GLY A 90 -4.69 2.31 0.55
N ASN A 91 -5.47 3.01 -0.26
CA ASN A 91 -5.57 4.45 -0.19
C ASN A 91 -6.31 4.91 1.08
N GLN A 92 -6.25 6.22 1.35
CA GLN A 92 -6.90 6.83 2.51
C GLN A 92 -8.40 6.52 2.61
N LYS A 93 -9.12 6.41 1.48
CA LYS A 93 -10.56 6.14 1.47
C LYS A 93 -10.87 4.79 2.13
N LEU A 94 -10.10 3.75 1.80
CA LEU A 94 -10.25 2.43 2.41
C LEU A 94 -10.15 2.51 3.94
N ILE A 95 -9.16 3.25 4.43
CA ILE A 95 -8.86 3.34 5.86
C ILE A 95 -9.96 4.13 6.58
N VAL A 96 -10.38 5.28 6.04
CA VAL A 96 -11.41 6.13 6.65
C VAL A 96 -12.78 5.46 6.67
N GLU A 97 -13.12 4.65 5.65
CA GLU A 97 -14.39 3.94 5.61
C GLU A 97 -14.48 2.77 6.60
N ASN A 98 -13.34 2.25 7.07
CA ASN A 98 -13.29 1.05 7.91
C ASN A 98 -12.70 1.29 9.30
N THR A 99 -12.18 2.49 9.57
CA THR A 99 -11.52 2.83 10.83
C THR A 99 -11.90 4.26 11.25
N ARG A 100 -11.39 4.73 12.40
CA ARG A 100 -11.66 6.09 12.91
C ARG A 100 -10.91 7.18 12.13
N ALA A 101 -11.41 8.42 12.19
CA ALA A 101 -10.67 9.58 11.67
C ALA A 101 -9.36 9.79 12.46
N ASN A 102 -8.29 10.18 11.77
CA ASN A 102 -6.97 10.41 12.36
C ASN A 102 -6.26 11.57 11.66
N ALA A 103 -6.10 12.70 12.37
CA ALA A 103 -5.50 13.91 11.80
C ALA A 103 -4.04 13.69 11.39
N LYS A 104 -3.25 13.02 12.25
CA LYS A 104 -1.83 12.74 11.98
C LYS A 104 -1.65 11.84 10.74
N LEU A 105 -2.59 10.92 10.51
CA LEU A 105 -2.62 10.13 9.28
C LEU A 105 -2.79 11.02 8.05
N CYS A 106 -3.79 11.93 8.06
CA CYS A 106 -4.01 12.86 6.95
C CYS A 106 -2.76 13.71 6.68
N GLU A 107 -2.18 14.32 7.72
CA GLU A 107 -0.96 15.14 7.60
C GLU A 107 0.21 14.36 7.00
N THR A 108 0.39 13.11 7.41
CA THR A 108 1.47 12.24 6.91
C THR A 108 1.25 11.88 5.44
N ILE A 109 0.00 11.56 5.06
CA ILE A 109 -0.37 11.26 3.67
C ILE A 109 -0.13 12.49 2.79
N ASP A 110 -0.58 13.66 3.21
CA ASP A 110 -0.40 14.91 2.47
C ASP A 110 1.09 15.23 2.31
N HIS A 111 1.87 15.12 3.38
CA HIS A 111 3.31 15.36 3.35
C HIS A 111 4.04 14.43 2.37
N LEU A 112 3.84 13.12 2.46
CA LEU A 112 4.48 12.17 1.55
C LEU A 112 4.00 12.35 0.09
N SER A 113 2.74 12.69 -0.11
CA SER A 113 2.19 12.96 -1.45
C SER A 113 2.86 14.19 -2.09
N GLN A 114 3.06 15.27 -1.32
CA GLN A 114 3.77 16.48 -1.77
C GLN A 114 5.23 16.19 -2.14
N LEU A 115 5.86 15.20 -1.52
CA LEU A 115 7.20 14.72 -1.88
C LEU A 115 7.20 13.82 -3.13
N GLY A 116 6.06 13.67 -3.81
CA GLY A 116 5.91 12.89 -5.04
C GLY A 116 5.82 11.38 -4.82
N ASN A 117 5.41 10.92 -3.63
CA ASN A 117 5.22 9.50 -3.37
C ASN A 117 3.81 9.05 -3.77
N SER A 118 3.71 7.86 -4.33
CA SER A 118 2.46 7.09 -4.32
C SER A 118 2.21 6.55 -2.91
N ILE A 119 1.00 6.71 -2.39
CA ILE A 119 0.67 6.39 -1.00
C ILE A 119 -0.07 5.06 -0.87
N VAL A 120 0.41 4.21 0.02
CA VAL A 120 -0.31 3.03 0.52
C VAL A 120 -0.33 3.09 2.04
N THR A 121 -1.49 3.02 2.66
CA THR A 121 -1.66 3.06 4.11
C THR A 121 -1.98 1.66 4.62
N PHE A 122 -1.37 1.29 5.75
CA PHE A 122 -1.67 0.08 6.52
C PHE A 122 -2.37 0.47 7.82
N ALA A 123 -3.47 -0.19 8.16
CA ALA A 123 -4.11 -0.04 9.46
C ALA A 123 -4.78 -1.34 9.92
N ASN A 124 -4.89 -1.57 11.23
CA ASN A 124 -5.92 -2.43 11.81
C ASN A 124 -7.15 -1.61 12.25
N GLU A 125 -8.26 -2.28 12.61
CA GLU A 125 -9.55 -1.65 12.94
C GLU A 125 -9.45 -0.51 13.97
N ASP A 126 -8.67 -0.72 15.04
CA ASP A 126 -8.51 0.24 16.14
C ASP A 126 -7.31 1.19 15.96
N GLN A 127 -6.59 1.09 14.83
CA GLN A 127 -5.37 1.83 14.54
C GLN A 127 -4.29 1.71 15.65
N SER A 128 -4.24 0.58 16.37
CA SER A 128 -3.09 0.27 17.23
C SER A 128 -1.84 -0.09 16.42
N GLN A 129 -2.03 -0.49 15.17
CA GLN A 129 -0.97 -0.64 14.17
C GLN A 129 -1.34 0.22 12.95
N LEU A 130 -0.57 1.28 12.71
CA LEU A 130 -0.87 2.26 11.67
C LEU A 130 0.42 2.75 11.03
N ALA A 131 0.52 2.65 9.70
CA ALA A 131 1.65 3.16 8.95
C ALA A 131 1.28 3.66 7.55
N VAL A 132 2.10 4.56 7.02
CA VAL A 132 2.00 5.08 5.66
C VAL A 132 3.28 4.72 4.89
N PHE A 133 3.11 4.03 3.77
CA PHE A 133 4.17 3.67 2.84
C PHE A 133 4.18 4.68 1.69
N GLY A 134 5.32 5.34 1.51
CA GLY A 134 5.63 6.11 0.31
C GLY A 134 6.33 5.21 -0.71
N ILE A 135 5.87 5.24 -1.96
CA ILE A 135 6.43 4.44 -3.05
C ILE A 135 6.79 5.36 -4.21
N LYS A 136 7.98 5.18 -4.78
CA LYS A 136 8.46 5.89 -5.96
C LYS A 136 8.91 4.93 -7.03
N VAL A 137 8.87 5.39 -8.27
CA VAL A 137 9.54 4.73 -9.38
C VAL A 137 10.91 5.41 -9.54
N PRO A 138 12.04 4.73 -9.29
CA PRO A 138 13.35 5.29 -9.51
C PRO A 138 13.52 5.61 -11.00
N ILE A 139 14.06 6.80 -11.28
CA ILE A 139 14.32 7.33 -12.62
C ILE A 139 15.70 6.88 -13.08
#